data_AF-A0A6N0NW92-F1
#
_entry.id   AF-A0A6N0NW92-F1
#
_cell.length_a   1.000
_cell.length_b   1.000
_cell.length_c   1.000
_cell.angle_alpha   90.00
_cell.angle_beta   90.00
_cell.angle_gamma   90.00
#
_symmetry.space_group_name_H-M   'P 1'
#
loop_
_entity.id
_entity.type
_entity.pdbx_description
1 polymer ?
#
loop_
_entity_poly.entity_id
_entity_poly.type
_entity_poly.pdbx_seq_one_letter_code
_entity_poly.pdbx_strand_id
1 'polypeptide(L)'
;MLEALDIFFSRNNKDKTENDFDKIYDEVKDSFGLARLDAIRKQLGMTEEQFYGRFREHILKDYQLLSGGAEGLILSGILYGIIKKKR
;
A
#
# COMPACT_ATOMS: atom_id res chain seq x y z
N MET A 1 22.59 -15.94 12.16
CA MET A 1 22.11 -15.95 10.76
C MET A 1 20.70 -15.35 10.63
N LEU A 2 19.82 -15.47 11.64
CA LEU A 2 18.51 -14.81 11.68
C LEU A 2 18.61 -13.29 11.97
N GLU A 3 19.49 -12.86 12.87
CA GLU A 3 19.62 -11.44 13.25
C GLU A 3 20.03 -10.52 12.10
N ALA A 4 20.85 -11.01 11.16
CA ALA A 4 21.30 -10.21 10.02
C ALA A 4 20.16 -9.91 9.03
N LEU A 5 19.17 -10.79 8.94
CA LEU A 5 18.01 -10.60 8.06
C LEU A 5 17.06 -9.56 8.65
N ASP A 6 16.80 -9.64 9.96
CA ASP A 6 15.96 -8.66 10.68
C ASP A 6 16.60 -7.26 10.72
N ILE A 7 17.92 -7.19 10.89
CA ILE A 7 18.68 -5.94 10.81
C ILE A 7 18.68 -5.39 9.38
N PHE A 8 18.72 -6.23 8.35
CA PHE A 8 18.62 -5.82 6.95
C PHE A 8 17.22 -5.29 6.59
N PHE A 9 16.15 -5.97 7.03
CA PHE A 9 14.77 -5.49 6.90
C PHE A 9 14.54 -4.18 7.67
N SER A 10 15.13 -4.04 8.86
CA SER A 10 15.06 -2.79 9.64
C SER A 10 15.88 -1.65 9.04
N ARG A 11 17.05 -1.91 8.42
CA ARG A 11 17.90 -0.88 7.81
C ARG A 11 17.43 -0.42 6.42
N ASN A 12 16.74 -1.27 5.66
CA ASN A 12 16.16 -0.89 4.37
C ASN A 12 14.77 -0.25 4.47
N ASN A 13 14.12 -0.34 5.64
CA ASN A 13 12.99 0.51 6.06
C ASN A 13 13.47 1.95 6.38
N LYS A 14 14.26 2.57 5.48
CA LYS A 14 14.24 4.03 5.39
C LYS A 14 12.78 4.41 5.13
N ASP A 15 12.16 4.95 6.16
CA ASP A 15 10.75 5.28 6.29
C ASP A 15 10.07 5.65 4.96
N LYS A 16 9.43 4.68 4.30
CA LYS A 16 8.65 4.92 3.08
C LYS A 16 7.57 5.96 3.37
N THR A 17 7.62 7.10 2.71
CA THR A 17 6.71 8.21 3.03
C THR A 17 5.38 8.06 2.30
N GLU A 18 4.36 8.82 2.73
CA GLU A 18 3.11 8.97 1.97
C GLU A 18 3.39 9.50 0.55
N ASN A 19 4.42 10.34 0.37
CA ASN A 19 4.86 10.79 -0.95
C ASN A 19 5.44 9.65 -1.80
N ASP A 20 6.12 8.67 -1.20
CA ASP A 20 6.59 7.50 -1.95
C ASP A 20 5.42 6.62 -2.36
N PHE A 21 4.43 6.44 -1.48
CA PHE A 21 3.17 5.77 -1.82
C PHE A 21 2.49 6.45 -3.02
N ASP A 22 2.35 7.77 -2.96
CA ASP A 22 1.67 8.56 -3.99
C ASP A 22 2.37 8.49 -5.35
N LYS A 23 3.71 8.53 -5.37
CA LYS A 23 4.49 8.33 -6.60
C LYS A 23 4.23 6.96 -7.20
N ILE A 24 4.31 5.89 -6.39
CA ILE A 24 4.05 4.53 -6.87
C ILE A 24 2.60 4.39 -7.34
N TYR A 25 1.63 5.00 -6.64
CA TYR A 25 0.24 5.04 -7.10
C TYR A 25 0.14 5.65 -8.50
N ASP A 26 0.82 6.79 -8.75
CA ASP A 26 0.81 7.45 -10.06
C ASP A 26 1.48 6.61 -11.16
N GLU A 27 2.45 5.76 -10.81
CA GLU A 27 3.12 4.84 -11.73
C GLU A 27 2.28 3.61 -12.08
N VAL A 28 1.52 3.06 -11.12
CA VAL A 28 0.81 1.78 -11.30
C VAL A 28 -0.68 1.93 -11.60
N LYS A 29 -1.26 3.13 -11.46
CA LYS A 29 -2.67 3.35 -11.77
C LYS A 29 -2.95 3.12 -13.26
N ASP A 30 -4.15 2.62 -13.55
CA ASP A 30 -4.63 2.45 -14.91
C ASP A 30 -5.15 3.77 -15.52
N SER A 31 -5.64 3.70 -16.76
CA SER A 31 -6.22 4.83 -17.50
C SER A 31 -7.46 5.45 -16.83
N PHE A 32 -8.10 4.75 -15.90
CA PHE A 32 -9.25 5.23 -15.13
C PHE A 32 -8.86 5.82 -13.76
N GLY A 33 -7.56 5.81 -13.46
CA GLY A 33 -6.99 6.23 -12.17
C GLY A 33 -7.19 5.20 -11.06
N LEU A 34 -7.40 3.93 -11.40
CA LEU A 34 -7.53 2.86 -10.42
C LEU A 34 -6.18 2.18 -10.21
N ALA A 35 -5.80 1.95 -8.96
CA ALA A 35 -4.62 1.19 -8.60
C ALA A 35 -4.98 0.07 -7.63
N ARG A 36 -4.27 -1.06 -7.70
CA ARG A 36 -4.40 -2.15 -6.75
C ARG A 36 -3.41 -2.00 -5.60
N LEU A 37 -3.87 -2.20 -4.37
CA LEU A 37 -3.02 -2.08 -3.17
C LEU A 37 -1.87 -3.09 -3.18
N ASP A 38 -2.07 -4.30 -3.73
CA ASP A 38 -0.96 -5.27 -3.86
C ASP A 38 0.13 -4.81 -4.84
N ALA A 39 -0.25 -4.11 -5.90
CA ALA A 39 0.73 -3.60 -6.86
C ALA A 39 1.62 -2.52 -6.21
N ILE A 40 1.00 -1.59 -5.47
CA ILE A 40 1.72 -0.53 -4.75
C ILE A 40 2.63 -1.13 -3.67
N ARG A 41 2.10 -2.06 -2.87
CA ARG A 41 2.88 -2.74 -1.82
C ARG A 41 4.09 -3.47 -2.37
N LYS A 42 3.91 -4.24 -3.44
CA LYS A 42 4.99 -5.00 -4.10
C LYS A 42 6.06 -4.06 -4.65
N GLN A 43 5.68 -2.94 -5.27
CA GLN A 43 6.60 -1.89 -5.72
C GLN A 43 7.38 -1.25 -4.57
N LEU A 44 6.73 -1.02 -3.42
CA LEU A 44 7.40 -0.49 -2.23
C LEU A 44 8.29 -1.52 -1.51
N GLY A 45 8.19 -2.80 -1.87
CA GLY A 45 8.98 -3.88 -1.27
C GLY A 45 8.59 -4.20 0.17
N MET A 46 7.31 -4.01 0.53
CA MET A 46 6.83 -4.16 1.91
C MET A 46 5.99 -5.42 2.10
N THR A 47 6.00 -5.97 3.32
CA THR A 47 5.01 -6.99 3.71
C THR A 47 3.62 -6.36 3.87
N GLU A 48 2.56 -7.18 3.89
CA GLU A 48 1.20 -6.68 4.11
C GLU A 48 1.07 -5.96 5.45
N GLU A 49 1.59 -6.56 6.52
CA GLU A 49 1.56 -5.97 7.86
C GLU A 49 2.24 -4.59 7.91
N GLN A 50 3.44 -4.47 7.31
CA GLN A 50 4.16 -3.21 7.26
C GLN A 50 3.42 -2.16 6.43
N PHE A 51 2.90 -2.55 5.27
CA PHE A 51 2.23 -1.65 4.36
C PHE A 51 0.91 -1.12 4.92
N TYR A 52 0.04 -2.02 5.38
CA TYR A 52 -1.25 -1.62 5.96
C TYR A 52 -1.10 -1.00 7.35
N GLY A 53 -0.12 -1.42 8.15
CA GLY A 53 0.18 -0.77 9.43
C GLY A 53 0.61 0.69 9.25
N ARG A 54 1.30 1.00 8.15
CA ARG A 54 1.85 2.33 7.86
C ARG A 54 0.90 3.23 7.09
N PHE A 55 0.27 2.74 6.03
CA PHE A 55 -0.46 3.57 5.07
C PHE A 55 -1.97 3.50 5.23
N ARG A 56 -2.52 2.75 6.20
CA ARG A 56 -3.97 2.64 6.37
C ARG A 56 -4.65 4.00 6.52
N GLU A 57 -4.12 4.89 7.34
CA GLU A 57 -4.72 6.22 7.55
C GLU A 57 -4.66 7.07 6.28
N HIS A 58 -3.50 7.10 5.60
CA HIS A 58 -3.31 7.75 4.30
C HIS A 58 -4.30 7.24 3.25
N ILE A 59 -4.45 5.93 3.11
CA ILE A 59 -5.39 5.29 2.18
C ILE A 59 -6.83 5.73 2.48
N LEU A 60 -7.26 5.65 3.74
CA LEU A 60 -8.63 5.99 4.13
C LEU A 60 -8.94 7.48 3.94
N LYS A 61 -7.96 8.33 4.22
CA LYS A 61 -8.08 9.79 4.13
C LYS A 61 -8.10 10.27 2.69
N ASP A 62 -7.14 9.84 1.86
CA ASP A 62 -6.84 10.47 0.58
C ASP A 62 -7.32 9.65 -0.63
N TYR A 63 -7.82 8.41 -0.42
CA TYR A 63 -8.26 7.53 -1.49
C TYR A 63 -9.69 7.01 -1.29
N GLN A 64 -10.43 6.94 -2.40
CA GLN A 64 -11.68 6.18 -2.47
C GLN A 64 -11.36 4.70 -2.57
N LEU A 65 -12.09 3.90 -1.79
CA LEU A 65 -11.97 2.44 -1.76
C LEU A 65 -12.98 1.80 -2.70
N LEU A 66 -12.53 0.82 -3.47
CA LEU A 66 -13.34 -0.04 -4.34
C LEU A 66 -13.13 -1.49 -3.93
N SER A 67 -14.22 -2.25 -3.92
CA SER A 67 -14.21 -3.66 -3.51
C SER A 67 -13.50 -4.55 -4.54
N GLY A 68 -12.92 -5.65 -4.07
CA GLY A 68 -12.16 -6.60 -4.87
C GLY A 68 -10.65 -6.47 -4.67
N GLY A 69 -9.86 -7.06 -5.59
CA GLY A 69 -8.41 -7.20 -5.44
C GLY A 69 -8.01 -8.50 -4.73
N ALA A 70 -6.70 -8.78 -4.69
CA ALA A 70 -6.15 -9.98 -4.04
C ALA A 70 -5.92 -9.80 -2.52
N GLU A 71 -5.78 -8.56 -2.07
CA GLU A 71 -5.57 -8.11 -0.69
C GLU A 71 -6.11 -6.68 -0.55
N GLY A 72 -6.21 -6.18 0.67
CA GLY A 72 -6.67 -4.83 0.92
C GLY A 72 -7.17 -4.62 2.34
N LEU A 73 -7.88 -3.52 2.54
CA LEU A 73 -8.51 -3.21 3.82
C LEU A 73 -9.83 -3.96 3.95
N ILE A 74 -10.03 -4.68 5.05
CA ILE A 74 -11.33 -5.26 5.39
C ILE A 74 -12.12 -4.24 6.19
N LEU A 75 -13.26 -3.79 5.66
CA LEU A 75 -14.19 -2.89 6.32
C LEU A 75 -15.59 -3.49 6.23
N SER A 76 -16.24 -3.68 7.38
CA SER A 76 -17.58 -4.29 7.48
C SER A 76 -17.70 -5.63 6.72
N GLY A 77 -16.64 -6.45 6.76
CA GLY A 77 -16.59 -7.76 6.10
C GLY A 77 -16.34 -7.73 4.59
N ILE A 78 -16.11 -6.56 4.00
CA ILE A 78 -15.84 -6.40 2.56
C ILE A 78 -14.35 -6.09 2.36
N LEU A 79 -13.73 -6.78 1.39
CA LEU A 79 -12.33 -6.56 0.98
C LEU A 79 -12.25 -5.39 -0.02
N TYR A 80 -11.49 -4.37 0.34
CA TYR A 80 -11.19 -3.20 -0.49
C TYR A 80 -9.71 -3.16 -0.87
N GLY A 81 -9.39 -3.75 -2.03
CA GLY A 81 -8.05 -3.85 -2.58
C GLY A 81 -7.75 -2.89 -3.73
N ILE A 82 -8.73 -2.11 -4.17
CA ILE A 82 -8.61 -1.17 -5.28
C ILE A 82 -8.85 0.24 -4.76
N ILE A 83 -8.00 1.18 -5.18
CA ILE A 83 -8.05 2.57 -4.73
C ILE A 83 -8.04 3.56 -5.89
N LYS A 84 -8.65 4.72 -5.67
CA LYS A 84 -8.65 5.87 -6.56
C LYS A 84 -8.41 7.15 -5.76
N LYS A 85 -7.47 8.00 -6.16
CA LYS A 85 -7.18 9.25 -5.44
C LYS A 85 -8.44 10.13 -5.38
N LYS A 86 -8.77 10.64 -4.20
CA LYS A 86 -9.82 11.65 -4.05
C LYS A 86 -9.34 12.94 -4.72
N ARG A 87 -10.26 13.66 -5.37
CA ARG A 87 -9.95 14.97 -5.96
C ARG A 87 -9.75 16.00 -4.87
#